data_AF-A0A1Q5IXX5-F1
#
_entry.id   AF-A0A1Q5IXX5-F1
#
_cell.length_a   1.000
_cell.length_b   1.000
_cell.length_c   1.000
_cell.angle_alpha   90.00
_cell.angle_beta   90.00
_cell.angle_gamma   90.00
#
_symmetry.space_group_name_H-M   'P 1'
#
loop_
_entity.id
_entity.type
_entity.pdbx_description
1 polymer ?
#
loop_
_entity_poly.entity_id
_entity_poly.type
_entity_poly.pdbx_seq_one_letter_code
_entity_poly.pdbx_strand_id
1 'polypeptide(L)'
;MSTARARILEATEELLATKDALAISTRAICDRAKVGMPEIYRQFGDKQGLLTAVADIGFERFLAEKRKNPLTDDPVADLRTAWDSHVAFALRNPHLYRLMFTPSGDTRPGAVTEAQAILLKAVERCRDAGRLRTPPELAGRAILSANVGVCMMALSFPDLFGDSDTSPAVRDAVIGKVTGDEREDGRIGTATVLAQALVGTLTGTAAPSAAALDRLAEALLPPAPPSEP
;
A
#
# COMPACT_ATOMS: atom_id res chain seq x y z
N MET A 1 14.93 -33.98 8.38
CA MET A 1 15.57 -33.19 9.46
C MET A 1 15.81 -31.78 8.94
N SER A 2 15.33 -30.73 9.63
CA SER A 2 15.62 -29.34 9.25
C SER A 2 17.12 -29.06 9.36
N THR A 3 17.73 -28.46 8.33
CA THR A 3 19.16 -28.14 8.30
C THR A 3 19.49 -27.05 9.33
N ALA A 4 20.78 -26.90 9.70
CA ALA A 4 21.18 -25.81 10.60
C ALA A 4 20.78 -24.43 10.03
N ARG A 5 20.96 -24.23 8.71
CA ARG A 5 20.53 -23.03 8.00
C ARG A 5 19.02 -22.77 8.16
N ALA A 6 18.19 -23.79 7.94
CA ALA A 6 16.73 -23.66 8.08
C ALA A 6 16.30 -23.33 9.51
N ARG A 7 16.87 -24.01 10.53
CA ARG A 7 16.58 -23.70 11.94
C ARG A 7 16.98 -22.28 12.35
N ILE A 8 18.08 -21.74 11.81
CA ILE A 8 18.51 -20.37 12.08
C ILE A 8 17.52 -19.35 11.47
N LEU A 9 17.05 -19.60 10.24
CA LEU A 9 16.05 -18.76 9.59
C LEU A 9 14.72 -18.80 10.34
N GLU A 10 14.21 -19.99 10.66
CA GLU A 10 12.99 -20.20 11.45
C GLU A 10 13.07 -19.46 12.80
N ALA A 11 14.16 -19.66 13.55
CA ALA A 11 14.38 -18.98 14.82
C ALA A 11 14.39 -17.45 14.69
N THR A 12 14.96 -16.93 13.60
CA THR A 12 15.02 -15.49 13.35
C THR A 12 13.65 -14.93 13.00
N GLU A 13 12.86 -15.62 12.17
CA GLU A 13 11.47 -15.25 11.85
C GLU A 13 10.58 -15.24 13.09
N GLU A 14 10.71 -16.24 13.96
CA GLU A 14 9.95 -16.31 15.21
C GLU A 14 10.31 -15.17 16.17
N LEU A 15 11.59 -14.76 16.22
CA LEU A 15 12.00 -13.60 17.00
C LEU A 15 11.47 -12.30 16.38
N LEU A 16 11.46 -12.19 15.05
CA LEU A 16 10.86 -11.06 14.34
C LEU A 16 9.36 -10.95 14.57
N ALA A 17 8.64 -12.01 14.94
CA ALA A 17 7.22 -11.89 15.25
C ALA A 17 6.92 -10.94 16.43
N THR A 18 7.92 -10.61 17.26
CA THR A 18 7.73 -9.78 18.47
C THR A 18 8.73 -8.63 18.61
N LYS A 19 9.75 -8.56 17.75
CA LYS A 19 10.87 -7.61 17.91
C LYS A 19 11.37 -7.13 16.56
N ASP A 20 11.79 -5.87 16.49
CA ASP A 20 12.51 -5.35 15.34
C ASP A 20 13.88 -6.03 15.16
N ALA A 21 14.32 -6.18 13.91
CA ALA A 21 15.56 -6.85 13.54
C ALA A 21 16.81 -6.32 14.29
N LEU A 22 16.84 -5.02 14.56
CA LEU A 22 17.93 -4.37 15.30
C LEU A 22 17.97 -4.82 16.77
N ALA A 23 16.82 -5.09 17.38
CA ALA A 23 16.70 -5.53 18.77
C ALA A 23 17.00 -7.03 18.97
N ILE A 24 17.08 -7.81 17.89
CA ILE A 24 17.37 -9.25 17.96
C ILE A 24 18.88 -9.46 18.11
N SER A 25 19.33 -10.11 19.19
CA SER A 25 20.74 -10.47 19.35
C SER A 25 21.08 -11.78 18.64
N THR A 26 22.31 -11.92 18.15
CA THR A 26 22.82 -13.18 17.57
C THR A 26 22.81 -14.33 18.58
N ARG A 27 23.00 -14.02 19.86
CA ARG A 27 22.85 -14.99 20.96
C ARG A 27 21.42 -15.53 21.06
N ALA A 28 20.41 -14.67 21.03
CA ALA A 28 19.01 -15.11 21.07
C ALA A 28 18.66 -16.03 19.89
N ILE A 29 19.21 -15.74 18.71
CA ILE A 29 19.07 -16.59 17.52
C ILE A 29 19.73 -17.96 17.75
N CYS A 30 20.99 -17.98 18.23
CA CYS A 30 21.71 -19.22 18.53
C CYS A 30 20.97 -20.11 19.53
N ASP A 31 20.53 -19.50 20.65
CA ASP A 31 19.83 -20.19 21.72
C ASP A 31 18.52 -20.83 21.20
N ARG A 32 17.78 -20.11 20.35
CA ARG A 32 16.53 -20.61 19.78
C ARG A 32 16.72 -21.64 18.67
N ALA A 33 17.70 -21.44 17.78
CA ALA A 33 18.03 -22.37 16.70
C ALA A 33 18.80 -23.62 17.17
N LYS A 34 19.26 -23.63 18.43
CA LYS A 34 20.11 -24.67 19.03
C LYS A 34 21.39 -24.87 18.24
N VAL A 35 22.09 -23.77 17.93
CA VAL A 35 23.37 -23.75 17.22
C VAL A 35 24.37 -22.86 17.94
N GLY A 36 25.67 -23.02 17.64
CA GLY A 36 26.69 -22.10 18.10
C GLY A 36 26.89 -20.91 17.15
N MET A 37 27.42 -19.80 17.67
CA MET A 37 27.74 -18.61 16.88
C MET A 37 28.55 -18.89 15.59
N PRO A 38 29.58 -19.76 15.58
CA PRO A 38 30.34 -20.06 14.36
C PRO A 38 29.48 -20.58 13.20
N GLU A 39 28.36 -21.25 13.49
CA GLU A 39 27.44 -21.76 12.47
C GLU A 39 26.68 -20.61 11.77
N ILE A 40 26.33 -19.53 12.48
CA ILE A 40 25.71 -18.34 11.87
C ILE A 40 26.68 -17.71 10.87
N TYR A 41 27.93 -17.46 11.29
CA TYR A 41 28.95 -16.87 10.40
C TYR A 41 29.23 -17.77 9.20
N ARG A 42 29.28 -19.09 9.39
CA ARG A 42 29.51 -20.04 8.29
C ARG A 42 28.38 -20.03 7.26
N GLN A 43 27.14 -19.91 7.70
CA GLN A 43 25.96 -20.00 6.82
C GLN A 43 25.61 -18.68 6.15
N PHE A 44 25.85 -17.56 6.83
CA PHE A 44 25.32 -16.25 6.45
C PHE A 44 26.38 -15.14 6.40
N GLY A 45 27.64 -15.44 6.70
CA GLY A 45 28.72 -14.45 6.75
C GLY A 45 28.68 -13.63 8.03
N ASP A 46 27.57 -12.97 8.34
CA ASP A 46 27.35 -12.19 9.55
C ASP A 46 25.85 -12.07 9.91
N LYS A 47 25.52 -11.25 10.91
CA LYS A 47 24.12 -10.97 11.28
C LYS A 47 23.37 -10.29 10.13
N GLN A 48 24.03 -9.42 9.37
CA GLN A 48 23.38 -8.67 8.29
C GLN A 48 23.02 -9.61 7.12
N GLY A 49 23.92 -10.52 6.73
CA GLY A 49 23.65 -11.55 5.74
C GLY A 49 22.53 -12.50 6.16
N LEU A 50 22.41 -12.81 7.46
CA LEU A 50 21.26 -13.55 7.98
C LEU A 50 19.97 -12.76 7.83
N LEU A 51 19.97 -11.49 8.23
CA LEU A 51 18.80 -10.62 8.10
C LEU A 51 18.39 -10.41 6.63
N THR A 52 19.34 -10.29 5.69
CA THR A 52 19.09 -10.24 4.25
C THR A 52 18.42 -11.54 3.78
N ALA A 53 18.93 -12.71 4.20
CA ALA A 53 18.32 -13.99 3.83
C ALA A 53 16.89 -14.16 4.37
N VAL A 54 16.61 -13.62 5.56
CA VAL A 54 15.23 -13.59 6.11
C VAL A 54 14.35 -12.60 5.35
N ALA A 55 14.90 -11.43 4.97
CA ALA A 55 14.18 -10.46 4.14
C ALA A 55 13.80 -11.06 2.77
N ASP A 56 14.69 -11.83 2.14
CA ASP A 56 14.40 -12.52 0.88
C ASP A 56 13.22 -13.50 1.04
N ILE A 57 13.19 -14.31 2.09
CA ILE A 57 12.04 -15.20 2.39
C ILE A 57 10.76 -14.39 2.65
N GLY A 58 10.88 -13.27 3.36
CA GLY A 58 9.77 -12.34 3.59
C GLY A 58 9.20 -11.80 2.27
N PHE A 59 10.08 -11.41 1.34
CA PHE A 59 9.68 -10.99 0.00
C PHE A 59 9.05 -12.12 -0.82
N GLU A 60 9.58 -13.34 -0.78
CA GLU A 60 8.96 -14.49 -1.45
C GLU A 60 7.51 -14.70 -0.98
N ARG A 61 7.27 -14.63 0.33
CA ARG A 61 5.92 -14.71 0.93
C ARG A 61 5.03 -13.56 0.47
N PHE A 62 5.55 -12.33 0.55
CA PHE A 62 4.86 -11.14 0.09
C PHE A 62 4.45 -11.21 -1.38
N LEU A 63 5.38 -11.61 -2.26
CA LEU A 63 5.12 -11.75 -3.70
C LEU A 63 4.16 -12.90 -3.98
N ALA A 64 4.23 -14.01 -3.24
CA ALA A 64 3.27 -15.09 -3.35
C ALA A 64 1.84 -14.64 -3.02
N GLU A 65 1.66 -13.74 -2.06
CA GLU A 65 0.35 -13.14 -1.76
C GLU A 65 -0.09 -12.17 -2.84
N LYS A 66 0.81 -11.31 -3.32
CA LYS A 66 0.52 -10.38 -4.44
C LYS A 66 0.05 -11.11 -5.70
N ARG A 67 0.65 -12.26 -6.02
CA ARG A 67 0.28 -13.09 -7.17
C ARG A 67 -1.11 -13.73 -7.04
N LYS A 68 -1.70 -13.78 -5.84
CA LYS A 68 -3.07 -14.28 -5.60
C LYS A 68 -4.14 -13.22 -5.82
N ASN A 69 -3.77 -11.95 -5.95
CA ASN A 69 -4.73 -10.90 -6.23
C ASN A 69 -5.44 -11.17 -7.56
N PRO A 70 -6.76 -10.96 -7.63
CA PRO A 70 -7.51 -11.19 -8.85
C PRO A 70 -7.01 -10.27 -9.97
N LEU A 71 -7.04 -10.79 -11.19
CA LEU A 71 -6.88 -10.00 -12.41
C LEU A 71 -8.27 -9.94 -13.07
N THR A 72 -8.85 -8.76 -13.10
CA THR A 72 -10.20 -8.51 -13.64
C THR A 72 -10.14 -7.69 -14.93
N ASP A 73 -11.29 -7.41 -15.54
CA ASP A 73 -11.36 -6.53 -16.71
C ASP A 73 -11.17 -5.04 -16.35
N ASP A 74 -11.17 -4.69 -15.06
CA ASP A 74 -10.84 -3.35 -14.58
C ASP A 74 -9.43 -3.31 -13.97
N PRO A 75 -8.39 -2.97 -14.77
CA PRO A 75 -7.01 -2.93 -14.27
C PRO A 75 -6.79 -1.84 -13.20
N VAL A 76 -7.64 -0.81 -13.12
CA VAL A 76 -7.53 0.22 -12.07
C VAL A 76 -8.04 -0.34 -10.75
N ALA A 77 -9.14 -1.10 -10.76
CA ALA A 77 -9.62 -1.83 -9.58
C ALA A 77 -8.59 -2.89 -9.11
N ASP A 78 -7.91 -3.56 -10.04
CA ASP A 78 -6.84 -4.50 -9.70
C ASP A 78 -5.66 -3.80 -8.99
N LEU A 79 -5.27 -2.59 -9.43
CA LEU A 79 -4.25 -1.79 -8.73
C LEU A 79 -4.68 -1.43 -7.30
N ARG A 80 -5.96 -1.07 -7.09
CA ARG A 80 -6.49 -0.79 -5.75
C ARG A 80 -6.47 -2.03 -4.86
N THR A 81 -6.87 -3.18 -5.39
CA THR A 81 -6.81 -4.47 -4.69
C THR A 81 -5.38 -4.84 -4.32
N ALA A 82 -4.45 -4.66 -5.26
CA ALA A 82 -3.03 -4.89 -5.01
C ALA A 82 -2.47 -3.93 -3.96
N TRP A 83 -2.92 -2.68 -3.92
CA TRP A 83 -2.56 -1.74 -2.86
C TRP A 83 -2.99 -2.24 -1.49
N ASP A 84 -4.27 -2.61 -1.34
CA ASP A 84 -4.84 -3.03 -0.05
C ASP A 84 -4.20 -4.32 0.46
N SER A 85 -3.94 -5.26 -0.45
CA SER A 85 -3.17 -6.48 -0.17
C SER A 85 -1.77 -6.17 0.39
N HIS A 86 -1.11 -5.11 -0.11
CA HIS A 86 0.19 -4.64 0.41
C HIS A 86 0.07 -4.23 1.88
N VAL A 87 -0.90 -3.37 2.16
CA VAL A 87 -1.10 -2.77 3.48
C VAL A 87 -1.49 -3.85 4.48
N ALA A 88 -2.37 -4.77 4.09
CA ALA A 88 -2.74 -5.92 4.91
C ALA A 88 -1.54 -6.80 5.26
N PHE A 89 -0.62 -7.03 4.32
CA PHE A 89 0.62 -7.76 4.60
C PHE A 89 1.50 -7.00 5.61
N ALA A 90 1.67 -5.70 5.43
CA ALA A 90 2.50 -4.87 6.31
C ALA A 90 1.97 -4.87 7.75
N LEU A 91 0.65 -4.67 7.93
CA LEU A 91 0.00 -4.64 9.24
C LEU A 91 0.03 -5.99 9.96
N ARG A 92 -0.08 -7.10 9.21
CA ARG A 92 0.03 -8.45 9.78
C ARG A 92 1.46 -8.85 10.15
N ASN A 93 2.45 -8.25 9.50
CA ASN A 93 3.86 -8.63 9.65
C ASN A 93 4.76 -7.40 9.92
N PRO A 94 4.50 -6.59 10.97
CA PRO A 94 5.08 -5.27 11.15
C PRO A 94 6.63 -5.26 11.15
N HIS A 95 7.24 -6.13 11.94
CA HIS A 95 8.70 -6.20 12.09
C HIS A 95 9.40 -6.79 10.85
N LEU A 96 8.80 -7.82 10.23
CA LEU A 96 9.30 -8.39 8.99
C LEU A 96 9.20 -7.37 7.85
N TYR A 97 8.10 -6.63 7.78
CA TYR A 97 7.90 -5.59 6.78
C TYR A 97 8.94 -4.47 6.91
N ARG A 98 9.22 -4.01 8.13
CA ARG A 98 10.33 -3.06 8.38
C ARG A 98 11.67 -3.64 7.92
N LEU A 99 11.96 -4.89 8.26
CA LEU A 99 13.20 -5.54 7.79
C LEU A 99 13.31 -5.54 6.25
N MET A 100 12.20 -5.82 5.55
CA MET A 100 12.16 -5.88 4.08
C MET A 100 12.31 -4.50 3.41
N PHE A 101 11.64 -3.47 3.95
CA PHE A 101 11.51 -2.15 3.30
C PHE A 101 12.40 -1.05 3.91
N THR A 102 13.11 -1.33 5.00
CA THR A 102 14.22 -0.51 5.51
C THR A 102 15.50 -1.33 5.64
N PRO A 103 16.06 -1.84 4.52
CA PRO A 103 17.30 -2.61 4.57
C PRO A 103 18.42 -1.74 5.15
N SER A 104 19.17 -2.32 6.10
CA SER A 104 20.38 -1.71 6.62
C SER A 104 21.57 -2.13 5.73
N GLY A 105 22.33 -1.17 5.22
CA GLY A 105 23.52 -1.42 4.38
C GLY A 105 23.25 -1.45 2.86
N ASP A 106 24.30 -1.81 2.10
CA ASP A 106 24.33 -1.62 0.63
C ASP A 106 23.67 -2.77 -0.17
N THR A 107 23.39 -3.91 0.46
CA THR A 107 22.83 -5.08 -0.24
C THR A 107 21.31 -4.93 -0.37
N ARG A 108 20.84 -4.71 -1.59
CA ARG A 108 19.41 -4.75 -1.90
C ARG A 108 18.95 -6.21 -2.09
N PRO A 109 17.87 -6.65 -1.43
CA PRO A 109 17.26 -7.95 -1.69
C PRO A 109 16.90 -8.09 -3.18
N GLY A 110 17.23 -9.23 -3.79
CA GLY A 110 16.96 -9.46 -5.22
C GLY A 110 15.47 -9.39 -5.57
N ALA A 111 14.62 -9.69 -4.59
CA ALA A 111 13.17 -9.64 -4.71
C ALA A 111 12.58 -8.23 -4.87
N VAL A 112 13.35 -7.16 -4.59
CA VAL A 112 12.92 -5.77 -4.87
C VAL A 112 12.71 -5.57 -6.37
N THR A 113 13.60 -6.10 -7.21
CA THR A 113 13.50 -6.04 -8.67
C THR A 113 12.25 -6.77 -9.16
N GLU A 114 11.95 -7.94 -8.58
CA GLU A 114 10.75 -8.70 -8.92
C GLU A 114 9.48 -7.96 -8.50
N ALA A 115 9.45 -7.38 -7.29
CA ALA A 115 8.33 -6.57 -6.82
C ALA A 115 8.04 -5.38 -7.75
N GLN A 116 9.09 -4.70 -8.22
CA GLN A 116 8.97 -3.63 -9.22
C GLN A 116 8.42 -4.14 -10.55
N ALA A 117 8.87 -5.30 -11.02
CA ALA A 117 8.40 -5.89 -12.27
C ALA A 117 6.92 -6.29 -12.20
N ILE A 118 6.44 -6.82 -11.07
CA ILE A 118 5.02 -7.13 -10.87
C ILE A 118 4.18 -5.86 -10.93
N LEU A 119 4.61 -4.79 -10.24
CA LEU A 119 3.89 -3.52 -10.25
C LEU A 119 3.89 -2.90 -11.65
N LEU A 120 5.03 -2.92 -12.35
CA LEU A 120 5.13 -2.41 -13.71
C LEU A 120 4.13 -3.13 -14.63
N LYS A 121 4.06 -4.46 -14.59
CA LYS A 121 3.08 -5.24 -15.36
C LYS A 121 1.63 -4.84 -15.06
N ALA A 122 1.30 -4.58 -13.79
CA ALA A 122 -0.04 -4.13 -13.42
C ALA A 122 -0.36 -2.73 -13.98
N VAL A 123 0.63 -1.83 -13.95
CA VAL A 123 0.51 -0.48 -14.54
C VAL A 123 0.42 -0.53 -16.08
N GLU A 124 1.16 -1.44 -16.72
CA GLU A 124 1.07 -1.65 -18.17
C GLU A 124 -0.32 -2.11 -18.60
N ARG A 125 -1.01 -2.92 -17.81
CA ARG A 125 -2.43 -3.24 -18.09
C ARG A 125 -3.32 -2.00 -18.09
N CYS A 126 -3.07 -1.02 -17.22
CA CYS A 126 -3.78 0.26 -17.28
C CYS A 126 -3.44 1.05 -18.54
N ARG A 127 -2.18 1.00 -19.02
CA ARG A 127 -1.78 1.62 -20.29
C ARG A 127 -2.52 0.98 -21.46
N ASP A 128 -2.50 -0.35 -21.53
CA ASP A 128 -3.07 -1.13 -22.63
C ASP A 128 -4.60 -0.97 -22.69
N ALA A 129 -5.25 -0.73 -21.54
CA ALA A 129 -6.66 -0.35 -21.46
C ALA A 129 -6.94 1.14 -21.75
N GLY A 130 -5.94 1.94 -22.15
CA GLY A 130 -6.09 3.39 -22.41
C GLY A 130 -6.37 4.23 -21.16
N ARG A 131 -6.15 3.67 -19.97
CA ARG A 131 -6.42 4.32 -18.68
C ARG A 131 -5.20 5.01 -18.09
N LEU A 132 -3.97 4.74 -18.54
CA LEU A 132 -2.80 5.40 -17.97
C LEU A 132 -2.64 6.85 -18.48
N ARG A 133 -2.19 7.77 -17.61
CA ARG A 133 -1.96 9.21 -17.91
C ARG A 133 -0.51 9.66 -17.73
N THR A 134 0.34 8.78 -17.24
CA THR A 134 1.77 9.05 -16.98
C THR A 134 2.60 7.89 -17.54
N PRO A 135 3.93 8.05 -17.72
CA PRO A 135 4.78 6.93 -18.10
C PRO A 135 4.67 5.76 -17.09
N PRO A 136 4.58 4.49 -17.55
CA PRO A 136 4.40 3.33 -16.68
C PRO A 136 5.41 3.24 -15.53
N GLU A 137 6.66 3.57 -15.79
CA GLU A 137 7.74 3.53 -14.81
C GLU A 137 7.55 4.61 -13.74
N LEU A 138 7.08 5.80 -14.13
CA LEU A 138 6.77 6.87 -13.18
C LEU A 138 5.56 6.50 -12.32
N ALA A 139 4.49 5.98 -12.93
CA ALA A 139 3.30 5.54 -12.21
C ALA A 139 3.62 4.43 -11.20
N GLY A 140 4.38 3.41 -11.62
CA GLY A 140 4.83 2.33 -10.73
C GLY A 140 5.64 2.85 -9.55
N ARG A 141 6.63 3.72 -9.77
CA ARG A 141 7.40 4.32 -8.67
C ARG A 141 6.55 5.16 -7.74
N ALA A 142 5.61 5.96 -8.28
CA ALA A 142 4.73 6.80 -7.47
C ALA A 142 3.83 5.95 -6.56
N ILE A 143 3.18 4.93 -7.14
CA ILE A 143 2.33 3.97 -6.41
C ILE A 143 3.14 3.26 -5.32
N LEU A 144 4.30 2.71 -5.67
CA LEU A 144 5.14 1.98 -4.71
C LEU A 144 5.59 2.88 -3.56
N SER A 145 6.08 4.08 -3.88
CA SER A 145 6.61 5.02 -2.88
C SER A 145 5.51 5.45 -1.90
N ALA A 146 4.31 5.75 -2.42
CA ALA A 146 3.19 6.14 -1.58
C ALA A 146 2.68 4.98 -0.72
N ASN A 147 2.58 3.77 -1.27
CA ASN A 147 2.13 2.59 -0.51
C ASN A 147 3.12 2.24 0.61
N VAL A 148 4.42 2.19 0.29
CA VAL A 148 5.47 1.97 1.29
C VAL A 148 5.44 3.06 2.35
N GLY A 149 5.29 4.33 1.97
CA GLY A 149 5.15 5.45 2.89
C GLY A 149 3.98 5.29 3.86
N VAL A 150 2.79 4.97 3.34
CA VAL A 150 1.58 4.69 4.15
C VAL A 150 1.84 3.57 5.15
N CYS A 151 2.40 2.44 4.69
CA CYS A 151 2.73 1.32 5.58
C CYS A 151 3.72 1.74 6.66
N MET A 152 4.82 2.42 6.29
CA MET A 152 5.85 2.81 7.25
C MET A 152 5.32 3.81 8.29
N MET A 153 4.46 4.76 7.89
CA MET A 153 3.85 5.72 8.80
C MET A 153 2.86 5.04 9.75
N ALA A 154 1.97 4.18 9.24
CA ALA A 154 1.03 3.41 10.06
C ALA A 154 1.76 2.51 11.08
N LEU A 155 2.86 1.89 10.66
CA LEU A 155 3.67 1.05 11.56
C LEU A 155 4.46 1.87 12.59
N SER A 156 4.91 3.08 12.27
CA SER A 156 5.77 3.88 13.15
C SER A 156 4.97 4.75 14.12
N PHE A 157 3.79 5.23 13.69
CA PHE A 157 2.94 6.15 14.42
C PHE A 157 1.47 5.69 14.31
N PRO A 158 1.12 4.53 14.89
CA PRO A 158 -0.20 3.93 14.74
C PRO A 158 -1.34 4.83 15.23
N ASP A 159 -1.10 5.64 16.27
CA ASP A 159 -2.11 6.57 16.79
C ASP A 159 -2.45 7.72 15.83
N LEU A 160 -1.55 8.01 14.87
CA LEU A 160 -1.71 9.11 13.92
C LEU A 160 -2.09 8.64 12.50
N PHE A 161 -1.68 7.43 12.11
CA PHE A 161 -1.83 6.91 10.74
C PHE A 161 -2.37 5.48 10.66
N GLY A 162 -2.79 4.90 11.79
CA GLY A 162 -3.37 3.56 11.88
C GLY A 162 -4.88 3.51 11.65
N ASP A 163 -5.51 4.64 11.34
CA ASP A 163 -6.93 4.71 11.01
C ASP A 163 -7.24 4.01 9.66
N SER A 164 -8.52 3.67 9.46
CA SER A 164 -8.96 2.97 8.25
C SER A 164 -9.02 3.83 6.99
N ASP A 165 -8.89 5.15 7.11
CA ASP A 165 -9.27 6.10 6.07
C ASP A 165 -8.05 6.65 5.32
N THR A 166 -6.92 6.80 6.03
CA THR A 166 -5.66 7.32 5.50
C THR A 166 -5.16 6.52 4.30
N SER A 167 -5.10 5.18 4.40
CA SER A 167 -4.59 4.34 3.32
C SER A 167 -5.45 4.42 2.04
N PRO A 168 -6.80 4.22 2.11
CA PRO A 168 -7.68 4.44 0.96
C PRO A 168 -7.58 5.84 0.36
N ALA A 169 -7.50 6.89 1.18
CA ALA A 169 -7.41 8.27 0.69
C ALA A 169 -6.12 8.50 -0.13
N VAL A 170 -4.96 8.06 0.38
CA VAL A 170 -3.68 8.17 -0.34
C VAL A 170 -3.68 7.29 -1.59
N ARG A 171 -4.19 6.06 -1.49
CA ARG A 171 -4.34 5.13 -2.62
C ARG A 171 -5.12 5.79 -3.76
N ASP A 172 -6.31 6.31 -3.47
CA ASP A 172 -7.21 6.83 -4.49
C ASP A 172 -6.70 8.14 -5.08
N ALA A 173 -6.03 8.98 -4.28
CA ALA A 173 -5.32 10.16 -4.79
C ALA A 173 -4.20 9.78 -5.79
N VAL A 174 -3.34 8.83 -5.44
CA VAL A 174 -2.19 8.45 -6.28
C VAL A 174 -2.64 7.66 -7.52
N ILE A 175 -3.49 6.65 -7.35
CA ILE A 175 -4.01 5.84 -8.47
C ILE A 175 -4.87 6.70 -9.38
N GLY A 176 -5.73 7.54 -8.81
CA GLY A 176 -6.54 8.48 -9.59
C GLY A 176 -5.66 9.40 -10.44
N LYS A 177 -4.61 9.97 -9.84
CA LYS A 177 -3.68 10.85 -10.57
C LYS A 177 -3.01 10.17 -11.76
N VAL A 178 -2.52 8.94 -11.59
CA VAL A 178 -1.78 8.25 -12.66
C VAL A 178 -2.69 7.61 -13.72
N THR A 179 -3.97 7.38 -13.40
CA THR A 179 -4.95 6.75 -14.31
C THR A 179 -6.02 7.72 -14.84
N GLY A 180 -6.02 8.98 -14.41
CA GLY A 180 -7.10 9.92 -14.72
C GLY A 180 -8.46 9.46 -14.21
N ASP A 181 -8.49 8.47 -13.32
CA ASP A 181 -9.63 8.08 -12.49
C ASP A 181 -9.60 8.90 -11.19
N GLU A 182 -9.17 10.16 -11.27
CA GLU A 182 -9.43 11.16 -10.25
C GLU A 182 -10.95 11.18 -10.11
N ARG A 183 -11.45 10.35 -9.18
CA ARG A 183 -12.79 10.49 -8.65
C ARG A 183 -12.76 11.83 -7.92
N GLU A 184 -12.92 12.92 -8.66
CA GLU A 184 -13.67 14.02 -8.09
C GLU A 184 -14.97 13.37 -7.63
N ASP A 185 -15.12 13.19 -6.32
CA ASP A 185 -16.42 12.90 -5.75
C ASP A 185 -17.23 14.19 -5.90
N GLY A 186 -17.57 14.54 -7.14
CA GLY A 186 -18.27 15.75 -7.52
C GLY A 186 -19.60 15.83 -6.77
N ARG A 187 -20.15 14.69 -6.33
CA ARG A 187 -21.29 14.62 -5.43
C ARG A 187 -21.00 15.28 -4.08
N ILE A 188 -19.86 15.02 -3.45
CA ILE A 188 -19.49 15.64 -2.16
C ILE A 188 -19.09 17.11 -2.38
N GLY A 189 -18.34 17.42 -3.44
CA GLY A 189 -17.97 18.80 -3.77
C GLY A 189 -19.19 19.69 -4.05
N THR A 190 -20.07 19.24 -4.95
CA THR A 190 -21.32 19.94 -5.28
C THR A 190 -22.28 19.97 -4.09
N ALA A 191 -22.48 18.86 -3.35
CA ALA A 191 -23.34 18.87 -2.17
C ALA A 191 -22.81 19.78 -1.05
N THR A 192 -21.49 19.83 -0.84
CA THR A 192 -20.87 20.71 0.17
C THR A 192 -21.02 22.17 -0.23
N VAL A 193 -20.77 22.51 -1.49
CA VAL A 193 -20.96 23.88 -2.02
C VAL A 193 -22.43 24.29 -1.93
N LEU A 194 -23.36 23.40 -2.29
CA LEU A 194 -24.80 23.67 -2.18
C LEU A 194 -25.25 23.79 -0.71
N ALA A 195 -24.74 22.96 0.18
CA ALA A 195 -25.05 23.03 1.62
C ALA A 195 -24.51 24.31 2.25
N GLN A 196 -23.28 24.72 1.91
CA GLN A 196 -22.70 25.98 2.38
C GLN A 196 -23.45 27.20 1.84
N ALA A 197 -23.86 27.18 0.57
CA ALA A 197 -24.69 28.24 -0.01
C ALA A 197 -26.08 28.32 0.64
N LEU A 198 -26.71 27.17 0.92
CA LEU A 198 -28.01 27.10 1.60
C LEU A 198 -27.91 27.61 3.04
N VAL A 199 -26.91 27.15 3.81
CA VAL A 199 -26.68 27.63 5.18
C VAL A 199 -26.43 29.14 5.18
N GLY A 200 -25.56 29.65 4.30
CA GLY A 200 -25.28 31.08 4.19
C GLY A 200 -26.52 31.93 3.88
N THR A 201 -27.43 31.40 3.05
CA THR A 201 -28.71 32.04 2.71
C THR A 201 -29.68 32.00 3.90
N LEU A 202 -29.81 30.85 4.58
CA LEU A 202 -30.70 30.66 5.73
C LEU A 202 -30.24 31.44 6.97
N THR A 203 -28.94 31.65 7.15
CA THR A 203 -28.36 32.39 8.28
C THR A 203 -28.10 33.87 7.97
N GLY A 204 -28.35 34.32 6.74
CA GLY A 204 -28.14 35.71 6.32
C GLY A 204 -26.67 36.16 6.27
N THR A 205 -25.73 35.22 6.19
CA THR A 205 -24.29 35.48 6.20
C THR A 205 -23.68 35.59 4.81
N ALA A 206 -24.43 35.23 3.75
CA ALA A 206 -24.06 35.44 2.36
C ALA A 206 -25.29 35.73 1.50
N ALA A 207 -25.15 36.60 0.49
CA ALA A 207 -26.22 36.85 -0.48
C ALA A 207 -26.33 35.67 -1.47
N PRO A 208 -27.52 35.09 -1.70
CA PRO A 208 -27.67 33.99 -2.64
C PRO A 208 -27.38 34.47 -4.07
N SER A 209 -26.55 33.74 -4.81
CA SER A 209 -26.39 33.97 -6.24
C SER A 209 -27.49 33.24 -7.01
N ALA A 210 -28.12 33.93 -7.97
CA ALA A 210 -29.18 33.35 -8.80
C ALA A 210 -28.74 32.04 -9.47
N ALA A 211 -27.49 31.99 -9.95
CA ALA A 211 -26.91 30.80 -10.57
C ALA A 211 -26.75 29.61 -9.61
N ALA A 212 -26.59 29.83 -8.30
CA ALA A 212 -26.53 28.75 -7.33
C ALA A 212 -27.93 28.20 -7.00
N LEU A 213 -28.94 29.06 -6.97
CA LEU A 213 -30.34 28.68 -6.78
C LEU A 213 -30.87 27.88 -7.97
N ASP A 214 -30.53 28.30 -9.20
CA ASP A 214 -30.95 27.59 -10.42
C ASP A 214 -30.39 26.16 -10.48
N ARG A 215 -29.11 25.97 -10.13
CA ARG A 215 -28.50 24.63 -10.08
C ARG A 215 -29.08 23.76 -8.96
N LEU A 216 -29.44 24.35 -7.82
CA LEU A 216 -30.13 23.61 -6.75
C LEU A 216 -31.52 23.17 -7.21
N ALA A 217 -32.25 24.04 -7.91
CA ALA A 217 -33.57 23.73 -8.44
C ALA A 217 -33.52 22.62 -9.50
N GLU A 218 -32.53 22.66 -10.41
CA GLU A 218 -32.30 21.60 -11.39
C GLU A 218 -31.95 20.26 -10.73
N ALA A 219 -31.12 20.26 -9.68
CA ALA A 219 -30.72 19.05 -8.97
C ALA A 219 -31.85 18.40 -8.15
N LEU A 220 -32.89 19.18 -7.79
CA LEU A 220 -34.06 18.70 -7.04
C LEU A 220 -35.20 18.22 -7.94
N LEU A 221 -35.13 18.42 -9.26
CA LEU A 221 -36.13 17.90 -10.19
C LEU A 221 -35.97 16.38 -10.32
N PRO A 222 -37.07 15.60 -10.19
CA PRO A 222 -37.02 14.17 -10.43
C PRO A 222 -36.62 13.87 -11.88
N PRO A 223 -35.87 12.80 -12.15
CA PRO A 223 -35.46 12.45 -13.51
C PRO A 223 -36.69 12.27 -14.40
N ALA A 224 -36.63 12.83 -15.61
CA ALA A 224 -37.71 12.72 -16.57
C ALA A 224 -38.03 11.24 -16.84
N PRO A 225 -39.33 10.86 -16.90
CA PRO A 225 -39.70 9.48 -17.18
C PRO A 225 -39.15 9.06 -18.54
N PRO A 226 -38.71 7.80 -18.69
CA PRO A 226 -38.17 7.31 -19.95
C PRO A 226 -39.25 7.41 -21.03
N SER A 227 -38.87 7.98 -22.18
CA SER A 227 -39.72 8.01 -23.37
C SER A 227 -40.01 6.57 -23.82
N GLU A 228 -41.27 6.16 -23.79
CA GLU A 228 -41.71 4.88 -24.36
C GLU A 228 -41.53 4.86 -25.89
N PRO A 229 -41.27 3.68 -26.48
CA PRO A 229 -40.78 3.52 -27.85
C PRO A 229 -41.78 3.85 -28.96
#